data_AF-A0A659UGJ2-F1
#
_entry.id   AF-A0A659UGJ2-F1
#
_cell.length_a   1.000
_cell.length_b   1.000
_cell.length_c   1.000
_cell.angle_alpha   90.00
_cell.angle_beta   90.00
_cell.angle_gamma   90.00
#
_symmetry.space_group_name_H-M   'P 1'
#
loop_
_entity.id
_entity.type
_entity.pdbx_description
1 polymer ?
#
loop_
_entity_poly.entity_id
_entity_poly.type
_entity_poly.pdbx_seq_one_letter_code
_entity_poly.pdbx_strand_id
1 'polypeptide(L)'
;VTNLPLADSMVLPRIGTSAFSVRGLLKPDAIRAFAEAQIKAYDIRCPGPMMRAGALSGGNLQKALLARELAFDPKVLIVSQPTRGLDVGAARF
;
A
#
# COMPACT_ATOMS: atom_id res chain seq x y z
N VAL A 1 7.10 8.22 -6.06
CA VAL A 1 5.97 7.36 -5.61
C VAL A 1 4.67 7.74 -6.31
N THR A 2 4.27 9.01 -6.32
CA THR A 2 2.96 9.47 -6.87
C THR A 2 2.68 9.10 -8.33
N ASN A 3 3.72 8.98 -9.17
CA ASN A 3 3.56 8.68 -10.60
C ASN A 3 3.59 7.18 -10.95
N LEU A 4 3.84 6.31 -9.96
CA LEU A 4 3.84 4.86 -10.15
C LEU A 4 2.43 4.30 -9.91
N PRO A 5 2.10 3.15 -10.51
CA PRO A 5 0.98 2.33 -10.07
C PRO A 5 1.01 2.11 -8.55
N LEU A 6 -0.17 1.99 -7.96
CA LEU A 6 -0.34 1.68 -6.54
C LEU A 6 0.37 0.37 -6.19
N ALA A 7 0.26 -0.66 -7.05
CA ALA A 7 0.91 -1.95 -6.85
C ALA A 7 2.42 -1.83 -6.66
N ASP A 8 3.09 -1.11 -7.56
CA ASP A 8 4.53 -0.89 -7.49
C ASP A 8 4.90 -0.09 -6.23
N SER A 9 4.12 0.96 -5.95
CA SER A 9 4.32 1.83 -4.77
C SER A 9 4.19 1.08 -3.44
N MET A 10 3.34 0.05 -3.40
CA MET A 10 3.14 -0.80 -2.22
C MET A 10 4.30 -1.76 -1.98
N VAL A 11 5.04 -2.17 -3.01
CA VAL A 11 6.16 -3.11 -2.84
C VAL A 11 7.52 -2.43 -2.81
N LEU A 12 7.63 -1.14 -3.18
CA LEU A 12 8.89 -0.39 -3.26
C LEU A 12 9.88 -0.65 -2.10
N PRO A 13 9.49 -0.59 -0.81
CA PRO A 13 10.43 -0.81 0.29
C PRO A 13 11.02 -2.23 0.36
N ARG A 14 10.42 -3.20 -0.35
CA ARG A 14 10.78 -4.62 -0.33
C ARG A 14 10.90 -5.22 -1.74
N ILE A 15 10.99 -4.38 -2.76
CA ILE A 15 10.92 -4.81 -4.17
C ILE A 15 12.02 -5.81 -4.55
N GLY A 16 13.19 -5.74 -3.88
CA GLY A 16 14.30 -6.66 -4.10
C GLY A 16 14.22 -7.99 -3.33
N THR A 17 13.19 -8.22 -2.52
CA THR A 17 13.03 -9.48 -1.77
C THR A 17 12.56 -10.61 -2.69
N SER A 18 12.82 -11.86 -2.27
CA SER A 18 12.37 -13.06 -3.02
C SER A 18 10.86 -13.14 -3.22
N ALA A 19 10.07 -12.42 -2.41
CA ALA A 19 8.62 -12.30 -2.57
C ALA A 19 8.25 -11.59 -3.88
N PHE A 20 8.99 -10.55 -4.28
CA PHE A 20 8.65 -9.68 -5.41
C PHE A 20 9.68 -9.68 -6.54
N SER A 21 10.85 -10.28 -6.33
CA SER A 21 11.90 -10.36 -7.33
C SER A 21 12.68 -11.68 -7.26
N VAL A 22 13.22 -12.12 -8.40
CA VAL A 22 14.21 -13.20 -8.49
C VAL A 22 15.33 -12.72 -9.40
N ARG A 23 16.57 -12.69 -8.87
CA ARG A 23 17.77 -12.28 -9.63
C ARG A 23 17.60 -10.92 -10.35
N GLY A 24 16.91 -9.97 -9.73
CA GLY A 24 16.66 -8.63 -10.29
C GLY A 24 15.45 -8.53 -11.23
N LEU A 25 14.83 -9.66 -11.60
CA LEU A 25 13.58 -9.67 -12.35
C LEU A 25 12.40 -9.56 -11.40
N LEU A 26 11.47 -8.63 -11.66
CA LEU A 26 10.26 -8.49 -10.88
C LEU A 26 9.29 -9.65 -11.13
N LYS A 27 8.41 -9.90 -10.17
CA LYS A 27 7.28 -10.83 -10.25
C LYS A 27 5.97 -10.04 -10.32
N PRO A 28 5.51 -9.60 -11.50
CA PRO A 28 4.34 -8.72 -11.62
C PRO A 28 3.08 -9.32 -10.99
N ASP A 29 2.88 -10.63 -11.13
CA ASP A 29 1.73 -11.33 -10.56
C ASP A 29 1.75 -11.32 -9.03
N ALA A 30 2.93 -11.53 -8.42
CA ALA A 30 3.07 -11.48 -6.96
C ALA A 30 2.85 -10.05 -6.42
N ILE A 31 3.37 -9.04 -7.12
CA ILE A 31 3.20 -7.62 -6.79
C ILE A 31 1.72 -7.23 -6.86
N ARG A 32 1.04 -7.61 -7.94
CA ARG A 32 -0.39 -7.36 -8.15
C ARG A 32 -1.24 -8.07 -7.09
N ALA A 33 -1.01 -9.35 -6.86
CA ALA A 33 -1.76 -10.14 -5.87
C ALA A 33 -1.59 -9.57 -4.45
N PHE A 34 -0.36 -9.15 -4.10
CA PHE A 34 -0.11 -8.47 -2.83
C PHE A 34 -0.89 -7.16 -2.73
N ALA A 35 -0.83 -6.31 -3.76
CA ALA A 35 -1.55 -5.04 -3.77
C ALA A 35 -3.06 -5.22 -3.64
N GLU A 36 -3.64 -6.18 -4.37
CA GLU A 36 -5.08 -6.51 -4.29
C GLU A 36 -5.47 -6.98 -2.87
N ALA A 37 -4.65 -7.83 -2.25
CA ALA A 37 -4.87 -8.27 -0.88
C ALA A 37 -4.85 -7.10 0.11
N GLN A 38 -3.90 -6.18 -0.03
CA GLN A 38 -3.80 -4.99 0.82
C GLN A 38 -4.95 -3.99 0.58
N ILE A 39 -5.34 -3.77 -0.67
CA ILE A 39 -6.50 -2.93 -1.04
C ILE A 39 -7.76 -3.42 -0.35
N LYS A 40 -7.99 -4.74 -0.38
CA LYS A 40 -9.14 -5.36 0.27
C LYS A 40 -9.04 -5.28 1.80
N ALA A 41 -7.88 -5.59 2.38
CA ALA A 41 -7.69 -5.66 3.83
C ALA A 41 -7.83 -4.29 4.52
N TYR A 42 -7.41 -3.20 3.87
CA TYR A 42 -7.39 -1.85 4.44
C TYR A 42 -8.48 -0.93 3.87
N ASP A 43 -9.42 -1.48 3.10
CA ASP A 43 -10.50 -0.73 2.45
C ASP A 43 -9.99 0.52 1.69
N ILE A 44 -8.99 0.31 0.83
CA ILE A 44 -8.38 1.37 0.03
C ILE A 44 -9.28 1.64 -1.17
N ARG A 45 -9.98 2.77 -1.17
CA ARG A 45 -10.90 3.15 -2.25
C ARG A 45 -10.11 3.58 -3.48
N CYS A 46 -10.00 2.65 -4.42
CA CYS A 46 -9.41 2.86 -5.73
C CYS A 46 -10.07 1.92 -6.77
N PRO A 47 -10.04 2.25 -8.07
CA PRO A 47 -10.48 1.37 -9.15
C PRO A 47 -9.64 0.09 -9.27
N GLY A 48 -8.43 0.07 -8.70
CA GLY A 48 -7.58 -1.11 -8.68
C GLY A 48 -6.09 -0.82 -8.51
N PRO A 49 -5.27 -1.88 -8.46
CA PRO A 49 -3.83 -1.83 -8.18
C PRO A 49 -3.02 -1.05 -9.23
N MET A 50 -3.54 -0.89 -10.44
CA MET A 50 -2.86 -0.19 -11.54
C MET A 50 -3.10 1.33 -11.54
N MET A 51 -4.00 1.85 -10.70
CA MET A 51 -4.19 3.30 -10.59
C MET A 51 -2.91 3.96 -10.05
N ARG A 52 -2.58 5.15 -10.55
CA ARG A 52 -1.46 5.93 -10.03
C ARG A 52 -1.68 6.24 -8.55
N ALA A 53 -0.68 5.95 -7.71
CA ALA A 53 -0.78 6.18 -6.27
C ALA A 53 -1.08 7.65 -5.92
N GLY A 54 -0.54 8.59 -6.70
CA GLY A 54 -0.77 10.03 -6.51
C GLY A 54 -2.18 10.51 -6.83
N ALA A 55 -3.02 9.68 -7.45
CA ALA A 55 -4.41 10.00 -7.73
C ALA A 55 -5.38 9.57 -6.60
N LEU A 56 -4.87 8.91 -5.55
CA LEU A 56 -5.65 8.61 -4.36
C LEU A 56 -5.90 9.88 -3.53
N SER A 57 -7.06 9.94 -2.87
CA SER A 57 -7.28 10.96 -1.83
C SER A 57 -6.30 10.79 -0.68
N GLY A 58 -6.04 11.85 0.09
CA GLY A 58 -5.09 11.81 1.21
C GLY A 58 -5.35 10.67 2.20
N GLY A 59 -6.62 10.42 2.54
CA GLY A 59 -7.01 9.30 3.42
C GLY A 59 -6.75 7.93 2.82
N ASN A 60 -7.02 7.71 1.53
CA ASN A 60 -6.72 6.44 0.87
C ASN A 60 -5.23 6.23 0.66
N LEU A 61 -4.48 7.31 0.42
CA LEU A 61 -3.02 7.25 0.36
C LEU A 61 -2.43 6.87 1.73
N GLN A 62 -2.99 7.39 2.83
CA GLN A 62 -2.59 6.98 4.18
C GLN A 62 -2.93 5.53 4.47
N LYS A 63 -4.14 5.06 4.13
CA LYS A 63 -4.49 3.63 4.23
C LYS A 63 -3.50 2.75 3.45
N ALA A 64 -3.14 3.15 2.23
CA ALA A 64 -2.18 2.42 1.41
C ALA A 64 -0.77 2.39 2.00
N LEU A 65 -0.29 3.51 2.55
CA LEU A 65 0.99 3.58 3.25
C LEU A 65 0.99 2.71 4.50
N LEU A 66 -0.06 2.77 5.31
CA LEU A 66 -0.19 1.96 6.51
C LEU A 66 -0.22 0.46 6.18
N ALA A 67 -1.03 0.07 5.17
CA ALA A 67 -1.09 -1.30 4.67
C ALA A 67 0.28 -1.82 4.27
N ARG A 68 1.04 -1.01 3.51
CA ARG A 68 2.40 -1.35 3.08
C ARG A 68 3.36 -1.58 4.24
N GLU A 69 3.37 -0.68 5.22
CA GLU A 69 4.33 -0.78 6.32
C GLU A 69 3.97 -1.92 7.30
N LEU A 70 2.68 -2.16 7.54
CA LEU A 70 2.21 -3.22 8.44
C LEU A 70 2.27 -4.62 7.84
N ALA A 71 2.25 -4.76 6.51
CA ALA A 71 2.24 -6.07 5.84
C ALA A 71 3.46 -6.96 6.13
N PHE A 72 4.52 -6.41 6.74
CA PHE A 72 5.76 -7.13 7.05
C PHE A 72 6.05 -7.20 8.55
N ASP A 73 5.02 -7.08 9.38
CA ASP A 73 5.09 -7.25 10.84
C ASP A 73 6.25 -6.46 11.49
N PRO A 74 6.26 -5.11 11.36
CA PRO A 74 7.33 -4.30 11.91
C PRO A 74 7.32 -4.35 13.44
N LYS A 75 8.49 -4.59 14.05
CA LYS A 75 8.64 -4.57 15.53
C LYS A 75 8.31 -3.20 16.14
N VAL A 76 8.59 -2.13 15.41
CA VAL A 76 8.34 -0.75 15.81
C VAL A 76 7.92 0.03 14.56
N LEU A 77 6.85 0.81 14.68
CA LEU A 77 6.38 1.73 13.64
C LEU A 77 6.29 3.14 14.24
N ILE A 78 7.02 4.08 13.65
CA ILE A 78 6.94 5.51 14.03
C ILE A 78 6.07 6.22 13.00
N VAL A 79 4.96 6.78 13.45
CA VAL A 79 4.00 7.51 12.61
C VAL A 79 3.72 8.89 13.21
N SER A 80 3.62 9.89 12.34
CA SER A 80 3.19 11.22 12.73
C SER A 80 1.80 11.48 12.18
N GLN A 81 0.87 11.86 13.06
CA GLN A 81 -0.52 12.20 12.72
C GLN A 81 -1.25 11.13 11.88
N PRO A 82 -1.27 9.86 12.30
CA PRO A 82 -1.77 8.74 11.49
C PRO A 82 -3.28 8.79 11.18
N THR A 83 -4.02 9.66 11.87
CA THR A 83 -5.47 9.83 11.73
C THR A 83 -5.85 11.09 10.94
N ARG A 84 -4.87 11.91 10.52
CA ARG A 84 -5.15 13.19 9.86
C ARG A 84 -5.58 12.97 8.41
N GLY A 85 -6.88 13.03 8.13
CA GLY A 85 -7.43 12.74 6.80
C GLY A 85 -7.99 11.32 6.67
N LEU A 86 -8.01 10.55 7.76
CA LEU A 86 -8.92 9.42 7.91
C LEU A 86 -10.29 9.99 8.29
N ASP A 87 -11.30 9.77 7.44
CA ASP A 87 -12.66 10.25 7.67
C ASP A 87 -13.18 9.76 9.03
N VAL A 88 -13.81 10.65 9.81
CA VAL A 88 -14.35 10.36 11.16
C VAL A 88 -15.38 9.22 11.11
N GLY A 89 -15.97 8.95 9.93
CA GLY A 89 -16.89 7.84 9.68
C GLY A 89 -16.28 6.44 9.71
N ALA A 90 -14.94 6.30 9.65
CA ALA A 90 -14.26 5.00 9.74
C ALA A 90 -14.09 4.50 11.19
N ALA A 91 -14.41 5.33 12.19
CA ALA A 91 -14.24 5.05 13.61
C ALA A 91 -15.58 4.77 14.34
N ARG A 92 -16.56 4.17 13.65
CA ARG A 92 -17.75 3.63 14.33
C ARG A 92 -17.49 2.16 14.70
N PHE A 93 -17.42 1.95 16.01
CA PHE A 93 -17.29 0.69 16.72
C PHE A 93 -18.50 -0.23 16.52
#